data_AF-A0A6A3ES25-F1
#
_entry.id   AF-A0A6A3ES25-F1
#
_cell.length_a   1.000
_cell.length_b   1.000
_cell.length_c   1.000
_cell.angle_alpha   90.00
_cell.angle_beta   90.00
_cell.angle_gamma   90.00
#
_symmetry.space_group_name_H-M   'P 1'
#
loop_
_entity.id
_entity.type
_entity.pdbx_description
1 polymer ?
#
loop_
_entity_poly.entity_id
_entity_poly.type
_entity_poly.pdbx_seq_one_letter_code
_entity_poly.pdbx_strand_id
1 'polypeptide(L)'
;MRQNKWAASNAGAAAGLKELSWHRLQRIVGLNPWGEQFLLRIKLHAISTYNPVTAGMGCPHQGCERIGRVDLQHVFWDCVAARTLREVLLGRWTAAGLKLKSFEEAIFALALPTLPTTLTRLTGQYVATLPDAQAAALGGLVDQMLMNCWSIGAALYLLSVWRWRVAHFDALNDVTTAYHTAGLRQRLYHGYTDAIRDYPTDIPPHIGARLSSIICGALGGGGDACPASPAGASPIYLILIAGTRGGTTRKCSSGTVILRLRPGFGTHRVVRVGYARYVGTTVTLSQSVHLGLLRGLRRCISNHWVPQPMSWGITRWLCGN
;
A
#
# COMPACT_ATOMS: atom_id res chain seq x y z
N MET A 1 -12.37 30.18 13.26
CA MET A 1 -12.88 28.92 12.69
C MET A 1 -11.69 28.01 12.33
N ARG A 2 -11.76 26.67 12.47
CA ARG A 2 -10.58 25.78 12.28
C ARG A 2 -10.03 25.75 10.84
N GLN A 3 -10.85 26.04 9.83
CA GLN A 3 -10.40 26.26 8.45
C GLN A 3 -9.42 27.43 8.30
N ASN A 4 -9.53 28.46 9.14
CA ASN A 4 -8.63 29.63 9.10
C ASN A 4 -7.19 29.25 9.46
N LYS A 5 -6.98 28.13 10.18
CA LYS A 5 -5.62 27.64 10.48
C LYS A 5 -4.94 27.13 9.22
N TRP A 6 -5.63 26.34 8.41
CA TRP A 6 -5.12 25.89 7.12
C TRP A 6 -4.86 27.07 6.19
N ALA A 7 -5.81 28.02 6.08
CA ALA A 7 -5.63 29.19 5.24
C ALA A 7 -4.45 30.08 5.67
N ALA A 8 -4.15 30.16 6.96
CA ALA A 8 -3.00 30.90 7.48
C ALA A 8 -1.66 30.19 7.22
N SER A 9 -1.64 28.85 7.22
CA SER A 9 -0.40 28.08 6.99
C SER A 9 -0.13 27.80 5.51
N ASN A 10 -1.14 27.47 4.70
CA ASN A 10 -0.97 27.14 3.29
C ASN A 10 -2.29 27.28 2.49
N ALA A 11 -2.25 28.13 1.45
CA ALA A 11 -3.40 28.41 0.60
C ALA A 11 -3.84 27.21 -0.26
N GLY A 12 -2.91 26.41 -0.79
CA GLY A 12 -3.20 25.24 -1.63
C GLY A 12 -3.85 24.10 -0.85
N ALA A 13 -3.31 23.76 0.32
CA ALA A 13 -3.91 22.78 1.21
C ALA A 13 -5.30 23.24 1.70
N ALA A 14 -5.44 24.52 2.04
CA ALA A 14 -6.72 25.10 2.43
C ALA A 14 -7.77 25.04 1.30
N ALA A 15 -7.37 25.37 0.06
CA ALA A 15 -8.24 25.29 -1.12
C ALA A 15 -8.71 23.84 -1.33
N GLY A 16 -7.79 22.87 -1.34
CA GLY A 16 -8.15 21.47 -1.53
C GLY A 16 -9.07 20.94 -0.42
N LEU A 17 -8.75 21.22 0.84
CA LEU A 17 -9.56 20.81 1.98
C LEU A 17 -10.95 21.48 2.01
N LYS A 18 -11.12 22.65 1.40
CA LYS A 18 -12.42 23.31 1.25
C LYS A 18 -13.36 22.48 0.38
N GLU A 19 -12.86 21.98 -0.74
CA GLU A 19 -13.59 21.13 -1.71
C GLU A 19 -13.92 19.72 -1.18
N LEU A 20 -13.20 19.26 -0.16
CA LEU A 20 -13.36 17.90 0.37
C LEU A 20 -14.61 17.75 1.27
N SER A 21 -15.78 17.53 0.71
CA SER A 21 -17.02 17.34 1.50
C SER A 21 -17.04 16.04 2.32
N TRP A 22 -17.87 16.00 3.38
CA TRP A 22 -18.06 14.78 4.18
C TRP A 22 -18.58 13.61 3.34
N HIS A 23 -19.57 13.88 2.50
CA HIS A 23 -20.11 12.91 1.56
C HIS A 23 -19.05 12.34 0.61
N ARG A 24 -18.08 13.15 0.18
CA ARG A 24 -16.97 12.69 -0.64
C ARG A 24 -16.02 11.78 0.13
N LEU A 25 -15.71 12.10 1.40
CA LEU A 25 -14.87 11.25 2.25
C LEU A 25 -15.45 9.83 2.39
N GLN A 26 -16.76 9.72 2.61
CA GLN A 26 -17.47 8.44 2.77
C GLN A 26 -17.56 7.61 1.47
N ARG A 27 -17.30 8.23 0.31
CA ARG A 27 -17.38 7.57 -1.01
C ARG A 27 -16.02 7.14 -1.56
N ILE A 28 -14.94 7.27 -0.79
CA ILE A 28 -13.61 6.83 -1.24
C ILE A 28 -13.57 5.31 -1.23
N VAL A 29 -13.58 4.71 -2.42
CA VAL A 29 -13.51 3.25 -2.60
C VAL A 29 -12.22 2.70 -1.99
N GLY A 30 -12.35 1.65 -1.17
CA GLY A 30 -11.23 0.98 -0.50
C GLY A 30 -10.70 1.68 0.76
N LEU A 31 -11.27 2.82 1.15
CA LEU A 31 -10.95 3.47 2.42
C LEU A 31 -11.80 2.87 3.56
N ASN A 32 -11.17 2.62 4.70
CA ASN A 32 -11.89 2.10 5.87
C ASN A 32 -12.39 3.25 6.78
N PRO A 33 -13.33 2.99 7.72
CA PRO A 33 -13.88 4.03 8.59
C PRO A 33 -12.83 4.78 9.42
N TRP A 34 -11.73 4.11 9.80
CA TRP A 34 -10.63 4.76 10.50
C TRP A 34 -9.92 5.80 9.61
N GLY A 35 -9.73 5.47 8.33
CA GLY A 35 -9.19 6.37 7.33
C GLY A 35 -10.07 7.59 7.10
N GLU A 36 -11.38 7.41 7.02
CA GLU A 36 -12.35 8.52 6.90
C GLU A 36 -12.27 9.48 8.08
N GLN A 37 -12.30 8.95 9.31
CA GLN A 37 -12.16 9.76 10.53
C GLN A 37 -10.82 10.50 10.56
N PHE A 38 -9.76 9.84 10.14
CA PHE A 38 -8.43 10.45 10.06
C PHE A 38 -8.40 11.64 9.09
N LEU A 39 -8.94 11.48 7.89
CA LEU A 39 -9.02 12.57 6.90
C LEU A 39 -9.91 13.72 7.39
N LEU A 40 -11.03 13.41 8.06
CA LEU A 40 -11.86 14.43 8.70
C LEU A 40 -11.07 15.21 9.75
N ARG A 41 -10.23 14.54 10.56
CA ARG A 41 -9.37 15.20 11.55
C ARG A 41 -8.31 16.08 10.89
N ILE A 42 -7.75 15.70 9.74
CA ILE A 42 -6.87 16.57 8.94
C ILE A 42 -7.66 17.83 8.52
N LYS A 43 -8.81 17.64 7.86
CA LYS A 43 -9.65 18.76 7.39
C LYS A 43 -10.02 19.73 8.51
N LEU A 44 -10.36 19.20 9.69
CA LEU A 44 -10.73 19.99 10.86
C LEU A 44 -9.53 20.54 11.64
N HIS A 45 -8.30 20.31 11.19
CA HIS A 45 -7.07 20.67 11.90
C HIS A 45 -7.07 20.16 13.38
N ALA A 46 -7.59 18.95 13.58
CA ALA A 46 -7.89 18.35 14.88
C ALA A 46 -6.88 17.24 15.28
N ILE A 47 -5.74 17.18 14.59
CA ILE A 47 -4.64 16.26 14.89
C ILE A 47 -3.59 16.99 15.72
N SER A 48 -3.12 16.37 16.80
CA SER A 48 -2.06 16.93 17.64
C SER A 48 -0.69 16.75 17.00
N THR A 49 0.10 17.81 16.88
CA THR A 49 1.52 17.73 16.50
C THR A 49 2.45 17.62 17.70
N TYR A 50 1.92 17.26 18.87
CA TYR A 50 2.73 16.96 20.05
C TYR A 50 3.69 15.80 19.77
N ASN A 51 4.94 15.97 20.16
CA ASN A 51 5.99 14.98 20.13
C ASN A 51 6.31 14.59 21.58
N PRO A 52 5.97 13.37 22.02
CA PRO A 52 6.25 12.92 23.38
C PRO A 52 7.75 12.79 23.67
N VAL A 53 8.59 12.58 22.65
CA VAL A 53 10.05 12.43 22.82
C VAL A 53 10.71 13.73 23.27
N THR A 54 10.26 14.86 22.73
CA THR A 54 10.80 16.19 23.04
C THR A 54 9.88 17.01 23.94
N ALA A 55 8.81 16.41 24.47
CA ALA A 55 7.78 17.06 25.29
C ALA A 55 7.27 18.41 24.72
N GLY A 56 7.01 18.47 23.40
CA GLY A 56 6.67 19.73 22.74
C GLY A 56 6.05 19.55 21.36
N MET A 57 5.65 20.64 20.71
CA MET A 57 5.08 20.61 19.36
C MET A 57 6.21 20.47 18.33
N GLY A 58 6.41 19.27 17.79
CA GLY A 58 7.59 18.95 16.99
C GLY A 58 7.40 17.78 16.02
N CYS A 59 8.40 17.60 15.17
CA CYS A 59 8.49 16.52 14.19
C CYS A 59 9.64 15.57 14.57
N PRO A 60 9.40 14.25 14.69
CA PRO A 60 10.42 13.31 15.11
C PRO A 60 11.36 12.85 13.97
N HIS A 61 11.09 13.25 12.72
CA HIS A 61 11.91 12.83 11.59
C HIS A 61 13.24 13.57 11.56
N GLN A 62 14.29 12.85 11.18
CA GLN A 62 15.62 13.42 10.97
C GLN A 62 15.58 14.58 9.97
N GLY A 63 16.29 15.67 10.28
CA GLY A 63 16.30 16.90 9.49
C GLY A 63 15.18 17.89 9.83
N CYS A 64 14.32 17.58 10.80
CA CYS A 64 13.27 18.49 11.29
C CYS A 64 13.56 19.09 12.68
N GLU A 65 14.76 18.87 13.23
CA GLU A 65 15.09 19.18 14.63
C GLU A 65 15.10 20.69 14.91
N ARG A 66 15.44 21.51 13.90
CA ARG A 66 15.58 22.97 14.04
C ARG A 66 14.34 23.77 13.66
N ILE A 67 13.26 23.09 13.26
CA ILE A 67 12.05 23.75 12.72
C ILE A 67 11.21 24.40 13.84
N GLY A 68 11.51 24.11 15.11
CA GLY A 68 10.79 24.69 16.24
C GLY A 68 9.35 24.17 16.30
N ARG A 69 8.37 25.08 16.38
CA ARG A 69 6.95 24.72 16.50
C ARG A 69 6.41 24.20 15.16
N VAL A 70 6.08 22.91 15.12
CA VAL A 70 5.55 22.22 13.94
C VAL A 70 4.02 22.27 13.88
N ASP A 71 3.47 22.58 12.71
CA ASP A 71 2.05 22.52 12.39
C ASP A 71 1.71 21.33 11.45
N LEU A 72 0.43 21.21 11.05
CA LEU A 72 0.00 20.11 10.18
C LEU A 72 0.50 20.27 8.74
N GLN A 73 0.74 21.50 8.29
CA GLN A 73 1.32 21.75 6.98
C GLN A 73 2.72 21.15 6.90
N HIS A 74 3.55 21.42 7.89
CA HIS A 74 4.87 20.81 7.95
C HIS A 74 4.79 19.28 7.95
N VAL A 75 3.90 18.70 8.78
CA VAL A 75 3.78 17.23 8.88
C VAL A 75 3.38 16.59 7.55
N PHE A 76 2.38 17.15 6.84
CA PHE A 76 1.81 16.51 5.65
C PHE A 76 2.41 16.96 4.32
N TRP A 77 3.22 18.01 4.31
CA TRP A 77 3.76 18.56 3.07
C TRP A 77 5.27 18.80 3.07
N ASP A 78 5.80 19.50 4.08
CA ASP A 78 7.19 20.00 4.03
C ASP A 78 8.21 19.01 4.60
N CYS A 79 7.81 18.22 5.58
CA CYS A 79 8.66 17.25 6.26
C CYS A 79 9.34 16.29 5.27
N VAL A 80 10.58 15.87 5.59
CA VAL A 80 11.34 14.89 4.78
C VAL A 80 10.55 13.61 4.52
N ALA A 81 9.82 13.12 5.52
CA ALA A 81 8.95 11.95 5.35
C ALA A 81 7.81 12.20 4.35
N ALA A 82 7.16 13.37 4.44
CA ALA A 82 6.10 13.77 3.52
C ALA A 82 6.63 13.89 2.09
N ARG A 83 7.78 14.56 1.90
CA ARG A 83 8.44 14.67 0.58
C ARG A 83 8.76 13.30 -0.02
N THR A 84 9.42 12.44 0.76
CA THR A 84 9.80 11.09 0.32
C THR A 84 8.58 10.24 -0.09
N LEU A 85 7.53 10.22 0.72
CA LEU A 85 6.32 9.45 0.41
C LEU A 85 5.51 10.08 -0.74
N ARG A 86 5.58 11.40 -0.90
CA ARG A 86 4.94 12.11 -2.00
C ARG A 86 5.59 11.77 -3.32
N GLU A 87 6.92 11.65 -3.39
CA GLU A 87 7.63 11.18 -4.58
C GLU A 87 7.19 9.77 -4.98
N VAL A 88 6.97 8.87 -4.02
CA VAL A 88 6.46 7.51 -4.28
C VAL A 88 5.08 7.53 -4.93
N LEU A 89 4.17 8.38 -4.45
CA LEU A 89 2.85 8.55 -5.04
C LEU A 89 2.95 9.23 -6.42
N LEU A 90 3.52 10.43 -6.46
CA LEU A 90 3.51 11.29 -7.64
C LEU A 90 4.35 10.72 -8.77
N GLY A 91 5.46 10.04 -8.50
CA GLY A 91 6.31 9.45 -9.53
C GLY A 91 5.55 8.49 -10.47
N ARG A 92 4.52 7.80 -9.95
CA ARG A 92 3.66 6.91 -10.75
C ARG A 92 2.69 7.70 -11.62
N TRP A 93 2.10 8.75 -11.05
CA TRP A 93 1.12 9.58 -11.74
C TRP A 93 1.76 10.47 -12.80
N THR A 94 2.94 11.03 -12.53
CA THR A 94 3.71 11.79 -13.52
C THR A 94 4.20 10.88 -14.65
N ALA A 95 4.65 9.67 -14.35
CA ALA A 95 4.97 8.66 -15.38
C ALA A 95 3.75 8.27 -16.23
N ALA A 96 2.56 8.23 -15.63
CA ALA A 96 1.30 8.03 -16.34
C ALA A 96 0.85 9.27 -17.15
N GLY A 97 1.59 10.38 -17.13
CA GLY A 97 1.31 11.58 -17.91
C GLY A 97 0.48 12.64 -17.18
N LEU A 98 0.37 12.56 -15.84
CA LEU A 98 -0.31 13.59 -15.06
C LEU A 98 0.54 14.86 -14.96
N LYS A 99 -0.04 16.01 -15.33
CA LYS A 99 0.56 17.34 -15.19
C LYS A 99 -0.43 18.26 -14.51
N LEU A 100 -0.10 18.75 -13.32
CA LEU A 100 -0.95 19.63 -12.52
C LEU A 100 -0.26 20.96 -12.24
N LYS A 101 -1.07 22.02 -12.08
CA LYS A 101 -0.59 23.31 -11.56
C LYS A 101 -0.18 23.21 -10.09
N SER A 102 -0.95 22.45 -9.30
CA SER A 102 -0.69 22.22 -7.88
C SER A 102 -1.03 20.79 -7.50
N PHE A 103 0.00 20.00 -7.21
CA PHE A 103 -0.19 18.67 -6.61
C PHE A 103 -0.67 18.76 -5.16
N GLU A 104 -0.36 19.86 -4.47
CA GLU A 104 -0.79 20.09 -3.10
C GLU A 104 -2.31 20.15 -3.00
N GLU A 105 -2.91 21.04 -3.77
CA GLU A 105 -4.36 21.21 -3.81
C GLU A 105 -5.05 19.91 -4.20
N ALA A 106 -4.56 19.23 -5.24
CA ALA A 106 -5.14 17.98 -5.72
C ALA A 106 -5.06 16.83 -4.69
N ILE A 107 -3.96 16.73 -3.93
CA ILE A 107 -3.82 15.75 -2.85
C ILE A 107 -4.77 16.08 -1.70
N PHE A 108 -4.81 17.33 -1.24
CA PHE A 108 -5.67 17.72 -0.12
C PHE A 108 -7.16 17.74 -0.47
N ALA A 109 -7.51 17.92 -1.75
CA ALA A 109 -8.87 17.75 -2.26
C ALA A 109 -9.28 16.29 -2.44
N LEU A 110 -8.31 15.36 -2.43
CA LEU A 110 -8.48 13.97 -2.88
C LEU A 110 -9.15 13.95 -4.27
N ALA A 111 -8.76 14.89 -5.12
CA ALA A 111 -9.39 15.18 -6.39
C ALA A 111 -8.35 15.26 -7.49
N LEU A 112 -8.61 14.53 -8.57
CA LEU A 112 -7.82 14.63 -9.77
C LEU A 112 -8.47 15.69 -10.67
N PRO A 113 -7.86 16.87 -10.86
CA PRO A 113 -8.48 17.95 -11.61
C PRO A 113 -8.43 17.70 -13.13
N THR A 114 -7.48 16.88 -13.60
CA THR A 114 -7.30 16.55 -15.01
C THR A 114 -6.80 15.12 -15.17
N LEU A 115 -7.24 14.42 -16.21
CA LEU A 115 -6.82 13.04 -16.45
C LEU A 115 -5.37 12.96 -16.98
N PRO A 116 -4.60 11.92 -16.57
CA PRO A 116 -3.26 11.66 -17.08
C PRO A 116 -3.27 11.31 -18.57
N THR A 117 -2.49 12.01 -19.39
CA THR A 117 -2.55 11.90 -20.86
C THR A 117 -2.13 10.52 -21.38
N THR A 118 -1.04 9.95 -20.86
CA THR A 118 -0.57 8.62 -21.29
C THR A 118 -1.60 7.55 -20.95
N LEU A 119 -2.18 7.61 -19.75
CA LEU A 119 -3.16 6.63 -19.29
C LEU A 119 -4.49 6.77 -20.06
N THR A 120 -4.93 8.01 -20.32
CA THR A 120 -6.10 8.29 -21.17
C THR A 120 -5.89 7.75 -22.58
N ARG A 121 -4.69 7.90 -23.15
CA ARG A 121 -4.34 7.32 -24.45
C ARG A 121 -4.38 5.79 -24.44
N LEU A 122 -3.80 5.14 -23.44
CA LEU A 122 -3.74 3.67 -23.36
C LEU A 122 -5.14 3.05 -23.19
N THR A 123 -5.96 3.65 -22.34
CA THR A 123 -7.35 3.20 -22.15
C THR A 123 -8.18 3.49 -23.38
N GLY A 124 -8.06 4.68 -23.99
CA GLY A 124 -8.73 5.04 -25.24
C GLY A 124 -8.36 4.12 -26.41
N GLN A 125 -7.10 3.70 -26.53
CA GLN A 125 -6.68 2.71 -27.53
C GLN A 125 -7.40 1.38 -27.38
N TYR A 126 -7.63 0.92 -26.14
CA TYR A 126 -8.40 -0.31 -25.91
C TYR A 126 -9.89 -0.10 -26.20
N VAL A 127 -10.47 1.02 -25.74
CA VAL A 127 -11.88 1.35 -25.99
C VAL A 127 -12.18 1.42 -27.49
N ALA A 128 -11.26 1.98 -28.30
CA ALA A 128 -11.40 2.04 -29.75
C ALA A 128 -11.40 0.66 -30.46
N THR A 129 -11.02 -0.42 -29.77
CA THR A 129 -11.11 -1.79 -30.31
C THR A 129 -12.45 -2.47 -30.02
N LEU A 130 -13.30 -1.86 -29.20
CA LEU A 130 -14.60 -2.40 -28.81
C LEU A 130 -15.68 -2.00 -29.83
N PRO A 131 -16.75 -2.80 -30.00
CA PRO A 131 -17.94 -2.40 -30.73
C PRO A 131 -18.54 -1.10 -30.16
N ASP A 132 -19.09 -0.23 -31.02
CA ASP A 132 -19.63 1.09 -30.65
C ASP A 132 -20.63 1.04 -29.48
N ALA A 133 -21.51 0.03 -29.45
CA ALA A 133 -22.47 -0.16 -28.37
C ALA A 133 -21.78 -0.42 -27.01
N GLN A 134 -20.68 -1.18 -27.00
CA GLN A 134 -19.90 -1.45 -25.79
C GLN A 134 -19.06 -0.25 -25.39
N ALA A 135 -18.47 0.45 -26.36
CA ALA A 135 -17.71 1.68 -26.10
C ALA A 135 -18.61 2.78 -25.51
N ALA A 136 -19.84 2.94 -26.02
CA ALA A 136 -20.83 3.87 -25.49
C ALA A 136 -21.27 3.49 -24.06
N ALA A 137 -21.47 2.19 -23.79
CA ALA A 137 -21.86 1.69 -22.47
C ALA A 137 -20.79 1.91 -21.38
N LEU A 138 -19.51 2.09 -21.76
CA LEU A 138 -18.47 2.44 -20.80
C LEU A 138 -18.64 3.83 -20.17
N GLY A 139 -19.53 4.69 -20.69
CA GLY A 139 -19.96 5.99 -20.14
C GLY A 139 -19.22 6.50 -18.89
N GLY A 140 -18.09 7.18 -19.08
CA GLY A 140 -17.31 7.81 -18.00
C GLY A 140 -16.68 6.85 -16.98
N LEU A 141 -16.83 5.54 -17.12
CA LEU A 141 -16.29 4.53 -16.19
C LEU A 141 -14.78 4.65 -16.04
N VAL A 142 -14.05 4.78 -17.15
CA VAL A 142 -12.58 4.89 -17.13
C VAL A 142 -12.16 6.08 -16.28
N ASP A 143 -12.82 7.23 -16.48
CA ASP A 143 -12.57 8.44 -15.71
C ASP A 143 -12.86 8.19 -14.23
N GLN A 144 -14.00 7.56 -13.91
CA GLN A 144 -14.35 7.20 -12.54
C GLN A 144 -13.31 6.28 -11.88
N MET A 145 -12.82 5.25 -12.59
CA MET A 145 -11.77 4.36 -12.10
C MET A 145 -10.49 5.14 -11.79
N LEU A 146 -10.11 6.09 -12.65
CA LEU A 146 -8.95 6.95 -12.43
C LEU A 146 -9.14 7.91 -11.26
N MET A 147 -10.33 8.51 -11.13
CA MET A 147 -10.69 9.36 -9.98
C MET A 147 -10.64 8.56 -8.67
N ASN A 148 -11.12 7.31 -8.67
CA ASN A 148 -11.08 6.43 -7.50
C ASN A 148 -9.64 6.08 -7.13
N CYS A 149 -8.80 5.68 -8.10
CA CYS A 149 -7.38 5.43 -7.87
C CYS A 149 -6.66 6.65 -7.29
N TRP A 150 -6.90 7.85 -7.84
CA TRP A 150 -6.29 9.06 -7.28
C TRP A 150 -6.74 9.31 -5.84
N SER A 151 -8.05 9.24 -5.59
CA SER A 151 -8.64 9.53 -4.28
C SER A 151 -8.07 8.61 -3.20
N ILE A 152 -8.05 7.29 -3.45
CA ILE A 152 -7.48 6.34 -2.50
C ILE A 152 -5.95 6.51 -2.38
N GLY A 153 -5.25 6.81 -3.48
CA GLY A 153 -3.80 7.03 -3.46
C GLY A 153 -3.38 8.23 -2.62
N ALA A 154 -4.06 9.37 -2.78
CA ALA A 154 -3.83 10.57 -2.01
C ALA A 154 -4.20 10.38 -0.53
N ALA A 155 -5.30 9.66 -0.24
CA ALA A 155 -5.66 9.30 1.13
C ALA A 155 -4.57 8.44 1.79
N LEU A 156 -4.14 7.37 1.11
CA LEU A 156 -3.11 6.45 1.59
C LEU A 156 -1.77 7.14 1.81
N TYR A 157 -1.42 8.14 0.99
CA TYR A 157 -0.27 9.00 1.21
C TYR A 157 -0.38 9.74 2.54
N LEU A 158 -1.45 10.51 2.78
CA LEU A 158 -1.66 11.26 4.03
C LEU A 158 -1.63 10.33 5.25
N LEU A 159 -2.29 9.18 5.15
CA LEU A 159 -2.29 8.14 6.19
C LEU A 159 -0.89 7.59 6.47
N SER A 160 -0.10 7.35 5.43
CA SER A 160 1.25 6.78 5.56
C SER A 160 2.24 7.79 6.15
N VAL A 161 2.13 9.07 5.79
CA VAL A 161 2.92 10.15 6.41
C VAL A 161 2.66 10.22 7.91
N TRP A 162 1.38 10.19 8.31
CA TRP A 162 1.03 10.21 9.72
C TRP A 162 1.49 8.96 10.46
N ARG A 163 1.33 7.77 9.85
CA ARG A 163 1.81 6.51 10.45
C ARG A 163 3.32 6.50 10.63
N TRP A 164 4.08 7.04 9.69
CA TRP A 164 5.53 7.18 9.84
C TRP A 164 5.89 8.09 11.01
N ARG A 165 5.22 9.25 11.12
CA ARG A 165 5.41 10.14 12.28
C ARG A 165 5.14 9.42 13.61
N VAL A 166 4.04 8.68 13.71
CA VAL A 166 3.65 7.98 14.95
C VAL A 166 4.57 6.80 15.26
N ALA A 167 5.17 6.16 14.25
CA ALA A 167 6.09 5.04 14.44
C ALA A 167 7.27 5.41 15.36
N HIS A 168 7.75 6.65 15.29
CA HIS A 168 8.81 7.16 16.17
C HIS A 168 8.48 7.19 17.67
N PHE A 169 7.22 7.02 18.06
CA PHE A 169 6.82 7.08 19.47
C PHE A 169 6.85 5.73 20.19
N ASP A 170 7.20 4.66 19.48
CA ASP A 170 7.39 3.34 20.04
C ASP A 170 8.67 2.72 19.44
N ALA A 171 9.61 2.37 20.32
CA ALA A 171 10.93 1.87 19.97
C ALA A 171 10.91 0.52 19.21
N LEU A 172 9.79 -0.21 19.24
CA LEU A 172 9.63 -1.47 18.53
C LEU A 172 9.27 -1.28 17.04
N ASN A 173 8.92 -0.06 16.62
CA ASN A 173 8.55 0.20 15.23
C ASN A 173 9.78 0.42 14.35
N ASP A 174 9.70 -0.09 13.13
CA ASP A 174 10.65 0.23 12.07
C ASP A 174 10.34 1.64 11.52
N VAL A 175 11.23 2.59 11.82
CA VAL A 175 11.12 3.99 11.38
C VAL A 175 11.92 4.28 10.10
N THR A 176 12.47 3.26 9.46
CA THR A 176 13.33 3.44 8.29
C THR A 176 12.55 3.90 7.07
N THR A 177 13.20 4.74 6.25
CA THR A 177 12.66 5.18 4.97
C THR A 177 12.31 4.00 4.05
N ALA A 178 13.13 2.95 4.04
CA ALA A 178 12.91 1.77 3.22
C ALA A 178 11.60 1.06 3.60
N TYR A 179 11.35 0.87 4.90
CA TYR A 179 10.13 0.24 5.39
C TYR A 179 8.89 1.04 5.01
N HIS A 180 8.87 2.35 5.28
CA HIS A 180 7.70 3.18 5.02
C HIS A 180 7.43 3.41 3.53
N THR A 181 8.46 3.54 2.69
CA THR A 181 8.30 3.63 1.23
C THR A 181 7.78 2.32 0.64
N ALA A 182 8.30 1.17 1.07
CA ALA A 182 7.78 -0.14 0.67
C ALA A 182 6.32 -0.33 1.14
N GLY A 183 6.03 0.07 2.38
CA GLY A 183 4.68 0.04 2.95
C GLY A 183 3.67 0.88 2.16
N LEU A 184 4.05 2.09 1.75
CA LEU A 184 3.20 2.92 0.89
C LEU A 184 3.01 2.29 -0.49
N ARG A 185 4.08 1.80 -1.13
CA ARG A 185 3.99 1.13 -2.45
C ARG A 185 2.99 -0.02 -2.42
N GLN A 186 3.06 -0.87 -1.40
CA GLN A 186 2.16 -2.01 -1.25
C GLN A 186 0.70 -1.58 -1.02
N ARG A 187 0.49 -0.52 -0.22
CA ARG A 187 -0.85 0.02 0.00
C ARG A 187 -1.43 0.64 -1.26
N LEU A 188 -0.63 1.37 -2.03
CA LEU A 188 -1.07 1.93 -3.32
C LEU A 188 -1.44 0.81 -4.30
N TYR A 189 -0.65 -0.27 -4.37
CA TYR A 189 -0.97 -1.44 -5.18
C TYR A 189 -2.35 -2.01 -4.84
N HIS A 190 -2.60 -2.29 -3.55
CA HIS A 190 -3.88 -2.86 -3.11
C HIS A 190 -5.03 -1.86 -3.27
N GLY A 191 -4.83 -0.62 -2.85
CA GLY A 191 -5.84 0.43 -2.97
C GLY A 191 -6.27 0.67 -4.41
N TYR A 192 -5.33 0.69 -5.37
CA TYR A 192 -5.67 0.81 -6.79
C TYR A 192 -6.40 -0.43 -7.30
N THR A 193 -5.97 -1.63 -6.89
CA THR A 193 -6.62 -2.89 -7.27
C THR A 193 -8.06 -2.95 -6.78
N ASP A 194 -8.33 -2.47 -5.57
CA ASP A 194 -9.68 -2.44 -5.01
C ASP A 194 -10.54 -1.35 -5.69
N ALA A 195 -9.96 -0.17 -5.93
CA ALA A 195 -10.63 0.97 -6.58
C ALA A 195 -11.14 0.68 -8.01
N ILE A 196 -10.52 -0.27 -8.70
CA ILE A 196 -10.87 -0.65 -10.09
C ILE A 196 -11.66 -1.96 -10.19
N ARG A 197 -11.90 -2.65 -9.07
CA ARG A 197 -12.64 -3.93 -9.08
C ARG A 197 -14.15 -3.75 -9.07
N ASP A 198 -14.62 -2.62 -8.58
CA ASP A 198 -16.05 -2.34 -8.41
C ASP A 198 -16.55 -1.52 -9.61
N TYR A 199 -16.88 -2.22 -10.70
CA TYR A 199 -17.49 -1.63 -11.89
C TYR A 199 -18.91 -2.21 -12.11
N PRO A 200 -19.81 -1.42 -12.76
CA PRO A 200 -21.20 -1.81 -12.99
C PRO A 200 -21.37 -3.19 -13.65
N THR A 201 -22.42 -3.92 -13.24
CA THR A 201 -22.68 -5.32 -13.66
C THR A 201 -23.13 -5.46 -15.12
N ASP A 202 -23.56 -4.37 -15.73
CA ASP A 202 -23.93 -4.24 -17.15
C ASP A 202 -22.70 -4.23 -18.07
N ILE A 203 -21.49 -4.03 -17.53
CA ILE A 203 -20.25 -4.08 -18.30
C ILE A 203 -19.72 -5.51 -18.34
N PRO A 204 -19.45 -6.07 -19.54
CA PRO A 204 -18.86 -7.40 -19.65
C PRO A 204 -17.57 -7.53 -18.80
N PRO A 205 -17.44 -8.54 -17.92
CA PRO A 205 -16.35 -8.63 -16.96
C PRO A 205 -14.94 -8.62 -17.57
N HIS A 206 -14.78 -9.15 -18.79
CA HIS A 206 -13.50 -9.16 -19.49
C HIS A 206 -13.04 -7.75 -19.89
N ILE A 207 -13.96 -6.82 -20.19
CA ILE A 207 -13.66 -5.42 -20.53
C ILE A 207 -13.21 -4.67 -19.28
N GLY A 208 -13.98 -4.78 -18.18
CA GLY A 208 -13.62 -4.18 -16.90
C GLY A 208 -12.28 -4.71 -16.37
N ALA A 209 -12.03 -6.01 -16.46
CA ALA A 209 -10.74 -6.62 -16.09
C ALA A 209 -9.58 -6.11 -16.96
N ARG A 210 -9.79 -5.92 -18.27
CA ARG A 210 -8.74 -5.42 -19.17
C ARG A 210 -8.42 -3.95 -18.90
N LEU A 211 -9.43 -3.11 -18.73
CA LEU A 211 -9.24 -1.70 -18.32
C LEU A 211 -8.52 -1.60 -16.98
N SER A 212 -8.95 -2.40 -16.00
CA SER A 212 -8.30 -2.50 -14.70
C SER A 212 -6.82 -2.86 -14.83
N SER A 213 -6.50 -3.85 -15.66
CA SER A 213 -5.12 -4.27 -15.91
C SER A 213 -4.27 -3.17 -16.55
N ILE A 214 -4.83 -2.39 -17.49
CA ILE A 214 -4.14 -1.25 -18.12
C ILE A 214 -3.86 -0.16 -17.09
N ILE A 215 -4.87 0.23 -16.30
CA ILE A 215 -4.76 1.26 -15.26
C ILE A 215 -3.73 0.85 -14.20
N CYS A 216 -3.87 -0.37 -13.65
CA CYS A 216 -2.90 -0.89 -12.68
C CYS A 216 -1.50 -1.00 -13.28
N GLY A 217 -1.35 -1.47 -14.52
CA GLY A 217 -0.06 -1.52 -15.20
C GLY A 217 0.62 -0.15 -15.27
N ALA A 218 -0.11 0.86 -15.73
CA ALA A 218 0.38 2.23 -15.90
C ALA A 218 0.73 2.92 -14.56
N LEU A 219 -0.06 2.70 -13.51
CA LEU A 219 0.21 3.23 -12.16
C LEU A 219 1.24 2.41 -11.37
N GLY A 220 1.82 1.36 -11.99
CA GLY A 220 2.78 0.47 -11.37
C GLY A 220 2.20 -0.48 -10.32
N GLY A 221 0.89 -0.70 -10.39
CA GLY A 221 0.14 -1.80 -9.77
C GLY A 221 0.29 -3.13 -10.51
N GLY A 222 1.06 -3.22 -11.60
CA GLY A 222 1.44 -4.50 -12.22
C GLY A 222 2.66 -5.18 -11.57
N GLY A 223 3.23 -4.59 -10.52
CA GLY A 223 4.50 -5.03 -9.91
C GLY A 223 5.74 -4.75 -10.77
N ASP A 224 5.57 -4.28 -12.01
CA ASP A 224 6.66 -4.10 -13.00
C ASP A 224 6.97 -2.62 -13.31
N ALA A 225 6.18 -1.64 -12.82
CA ALA A 225 6.50 -0.21 -12.96
C ALA A 225 6.83 0.45 -11.61
N CYS A 226 8.02 0.11 -11.12
CA CYS A 226 8.91 0.99 -10.37
C CYS A 226 10.32 0.64 -10.88
N PRO A 227 11.33 1.53 -10.72
CA PRO A 227 12.60 1.41 -11.45
C PRO A 227 13.11 -0.01 -11.29
N ALA A 228 13.53 -0.59 -12.42
CA ALA A 228 14.12 -1.92 -12.49
C ALA A 228 14.86 -2.21 -11.18
N SER A 229 14.49 -3.31 -10.50
CA SER A 229 15.32 -3.83 -9.41
C SER A 229 16.77 -3.64 -9.83
N PRO A 230 17.63 -3.01 -9.01
CA PRO A 230 19.01 -2.78 -9.39
C PRO A 230 19.54 -4.10 -9.95
N ALA A 231 20.02 -4.06 -11.19
CA ALA A 231 20.48 -5.26 -11.88
C ALA A 231 21.52 -5.93 -10.97
N GLY A 232 21.16 -7.08 -10.38
CA GLY A 232 21.97 -7.77 -9.37
C GLY A 232 21.32 -8.02 -8.01
N ALA A 233 20.11 -7.52 -7.72
CA ALA A 233 19.43 -7.86 -6.47
C ALA A 233 18.89 -9.30 -6.48
N SER A 234 19.59 -10.20 -5.78
CA SER A 234 19.16 -11.59 -5.60
C SER A 234 17.75 -11.68 -4.99
N PRO A 235 16.86 -12.53 -5.52
CA PRO A 235 15.53 -12.71 -4.96
C PRO A 235 15.60 -13.23 -3.52
N ILE A 236 14.82 -12.63 -2.62
CA ILE A 236 14.71 -13.08 -1.24
C ILE A 236 13.67 -14.19 -1.15
N TYR A 237 13.98 -15.28 -0.45
CA TYR A 237 13.04 -16.38 -0.24
C TYR A 237 12.67 -16.49 1.24
N LEU A 238 11.36 -16.53 1.52
CA LEU A 238 10.80 -16.74 2.85
C LEU A 238 10.18 -18.13 2.93
N ILE A 239 10.48 -18.86 4.00
CA ILE A 239 9.90 -20.17 4.28
C ILE A 239 8.89 -20.02 5.43
N LEU A 240 7.61 -20.24 5.15
CA LEU A 240 6.57 -20.32 6.15
C LEU A 240 6.30 -21.80 6.47
N ILE A 241 6.27 -22.16 7.75
CA ILE A 241 5.97 -23.52 8.19
C ILE A 241 4.84 -23.49 9.22
N ALA A 242 3.90 -24.41 9.08
CA ALA A 242 2.89 -24.68 10.09
C ALA A 242 2.84 -26.19 10.37
N GLY A 243 2.53 -26.55 11.61
CA GLY A 243 2.29 -27.95 12.00
C GLY A 243 0.89 -28.10 12.56
N THR A 244 0.27 -29.25 12.37
CA THR A 244 -1.02 -29.57 12.97
C THR A 244 -1.00 -30.97 13.57
N ARG A 245 -1.83 -31.20 14.60
CA ARG A 245 -2.02 -32.49 15.26
C ARG A 245 -3.47 -32.93 15.08
N GLY A 246 -3.69 -34.19 14.68
CA GLY A 246 -5.02 -34.79 14.58
C GLY A 246 -5.61 -35.11 15.96
N GLY A 247 -6.91 -34.90 16.14
CA GLY A 247 -7.57 -34.91 17.46
C GLY A 247 -7.61 -36.26 18.19
N THR A 248 -7.50 -37.40 17.51
CA THR A 248 -7.76 -38.72 18.13
C THR A 248 -6.67 -39.78 17.93
N THR A 249 -5.62 -39.49 17.16
CA THR A 249 -4.45 -40.38 16.98
C THR A 249 -3.17 -39.55 16.94
N ARG A 250 -2.02 -40.13 17.31
CA ARG A 250 -0.67 -39.51 17.22
C ARG A 250 -0.26 -39.27 15.75
N LYS A 251 -1.05 -38.48 15.02
CA LYS A 251 -0.84 -38.06 13.65
C LYS A 251 -0.51 -36.57 13.68
N CYS A 252 0.73 -36.25 13.34
CA CYS A 252 1.16 -34.88 13.15
C CYS A 252 1.33 -34.62 11.65
N SER A 253 1.18 -33.38 11.23
CA SER A 253 1.47 -32.98 9.85
C SER A 253 2.21 -31.67 9.83
N SER A 254 2.97 -31.43 8.76
CA SER A 254 3.58 -30.13 8.52
C SER A 254 3.27 -29.64 7.11
N GLY A 255 2.96 -28.35 7.02
CA GLY A 255 2.86 -27.59 5.78
C GLY A 255 4.06 -26.66 5.66
N THR A 256 4.55 -26.50 4.44
CA THR A 256 5.66 -25.59 4.11
C THR A 256 5.27 -24.79 2.88
N VAL A 257 5.39 -23.47 2.96
CA VAL A 257 5.18 -22.55 1.84
C VAL A 257 6.46 -21.76 1.63
N ILE A 258 6.99 -21.78 0.42
CA ILE A 258 8.14 -20.98 0.03
C ILE A 258 7.65 -19.82 -0.83
N LEU A 259 7.92 -18.61 -0.35
CA LEU A 259 7.59 -17.36 -1.01
C LEU A 259 8.85 -16.76 -1.61
N ARG A 260 8.79 -16.38 -2.88
CA ARG A 260 9.77 -15.47 -3.48
C ARG A 260 9.27 -14.05 -3.28
N LEU A 261 10.02 -13.27 -2.52
CA LEU A 261 9.77 -11.85 -2.30
C LEU A 261 10.48 -11.06 -3.40
N ARG A 262 9.78 -10.09 -3.99
CA ARG A 262 10.44 -9.05 -4.78
C ARG A 262 10.98 -7.99 -3.82
N PRO A 263 12.28 -7.63 -3.90
CA PRO A 263 12.82 -6.53 -3.11
C PRO A 263 12.01 -5.24 -3.33
N GLY A 264 11.65 -4.55 -2.25
CA GLY A 264 11.05 -3.21 -2.31
C GLY A 264 9.53 -3.12 -2.47
N PHE A 265 8.81 -4.23 -2.68
CA PHE A 265 7.36 -4.18 -2.95
C PHE A 265 6.48 -4.98 -2.01
N GLY A 266 6.98 -5.84 -1.11
CA GLY A 266 6.11 -6.68 -0.27
C GLY A 266 5.24 -7.69 -1.06
N THR A 267 5.28 -7.64 -2.39
CA THR A 267 4.68 -8.63 -3.30
C THR A 267 5.46 -9.93 -3.21
N HIS A 268 4.74 -11.01 -2.94
CA HIS A 268 5.28 -12.35 -2.86
C HIS A 268 4.67 -13.22 -3.95
N ARG A 269 5.47 -14.12 -4.52
CA ARG A 269 4.97 -15.22 -5.32
C ARG A 269 5.17 -16.51 -4.54
N VAL A 270 4.11 -17.29 -4.36
CA VAL A 270 4.26 -18.66 -3.87
C VAL A 270 5.01 -19.45 -4.96
N VAL A 271 6.22 -19.91 -4.64
CA VAL A 271 7.03 -20.72 -5.55
C VAL A 271 6.84 -22.20 -5.27
N ARG A 272 6.56 -22.55 -4.01
CA ARG A 272 6.30 -23.94 -3.63
C ARG A 272 5.37 -24.02 -2.44
N VAL A 273 4.49 -25.02 -2.49
CA VAL A 273 3.75 -25.54 -1.35
C VAL A 273 4.13 -27.00 -1.19
N GLY A 274 4.35 -27.42 0.05
CA GLY A 274 4.60 -28.80 0.41
C GLY A 274 3.82 -29.15 1.66
N TYR A 275 3.42 -30.41 1.78
CA TYR A 275 2.85 -30.93 3.01
C TYR A 275 3.41 -32.33 3.24
N ALA A 276 3.41 -32.77 4.49
CA ALA A 276 3.52 -34.19 4.80
C ALA A 276 2.77 -34.55 6.07
N ARG A 277 2.36 -35.82 6.14
CA ARG A 277 1.76 -36.42 7.31
C ARG A 277 2.74 -37.41 7.91
N TYR A 278 2.85 -37.39 9.23
CA TYR A 278 3.65 -38.31 10.02
C TYR A 278 2.69 -39.18 10.81
N VAL A 279 2.77 -40.49 10.56
CA VAL A 279 1.96 -41.50 11.26
C VAL A 279 2.94 -42.31 12.10
N GLY A 280 2.83 -42.22 13.42
CA GLY A 280 3.72 -42.96 14.32
C GLY A 280 3.66 -42.47 15.76
N THR A 281 4.02 -43.34 16.70
CA THR A 281 3.91 -43.09 18.15
C THR A 281 4.91 -42.08 18.70
N THR A 282 5.86 -41.61 17.90
CA THR A 282 7.07 -40.89 18.36
C THR A 282 7.22 -39.46 17.84
N VAL A 283 6.40 -38.99 16.88
CA VAL A 283 6.56 -37.64 16.31
C VAL A 283 5.65 -36.63 17.00
N THR A 284 6.27 -35.72 17.77
CA THR A 284 5.61 -34.58 18.39
C THR A 284 5.27 -33.48 17.39
N LEU A 285 4.37 -32.56 17.77
CA LEU A 285 4.04 -31.39 16.97
C LEU A 285 5.29 -30.54 16.64
N SER A 286 6.14 -30.29 17.65
CA SER A 286 7.39 -29.55 17.48
C SER A 286 8.32 -30.23 16.47
N GLN A 287 8.50 -31.55 16.56
CA GLN A 287 9.28 -32.31 15.59
C GLN A 287 8.67 -32.24 14.18
N SER A 288 7.34 -32.27 14.05
CA SER A 288 6.69 -32.15 12.74
C SER A 288 6.94 -30.78 12.08
N VAL A 289 6.90 -29.69 12.85
CA VAL A 289 7.25 -28.34 12.39
C VAL A 289 8.72 -28.27 11.99
N HIS A 290 9.61 -28.81 12.81
CA HIS A 290 11.05 -28.84 12.52
C HIS A 290 11.36 -29.62 11.23
N LEU A 291 10.73 -30.78 11.03
CA LEU A 291 10.85 -31.55 9.80
C LEU A 291 10.27 -30.79 8.58
N GLY A 292 9.22 -29.99 8.77
CA GLY A 292 8.71 -29.07 7.75
C GLY A 292 9.75 -28.01 7.37
N LEU A 293 10.39 -27.37 8.35
CA LEU A 293 11.47 -26.41 8.13
C LEU A 293 12.63 -27.04 7.36
N LEU A 294 13.12 -28.20 7.79
CA LEU A 294 14.21 -28.91 7.13
C LEU A 294 13.87 -29.25 5.67
N ARG A 295 12.62 -29.62 5.37
CA ARG A 295 12.19 -29.81 3.98
C ARG A 295 12.21 -28.53 3.17
N GLY A 296 11.74 -27.43 3.75
CA GLY A 296 11.82 -26.10 3.13
C GLY A 296 13.27 -25.72 2.81
N LEU A 297 14.17 -25.87 3.78
CA LEU A 297 15.60 -25.58 3.63
C LEU A 297 16.26 -26.47 2.57
N ARG A 298 16.04 -27.79 2.62
CA ARG A 298 16.55 -28.72 1.58
C ARG A 298 16.08 -28.31 0.19
N ARG A 299 14.82 -27.88 0.06
CA ARG A 299 14.29 -27.44 -1.22
C ARG A 299 14.94 -26.14 -1.69
N CYS A 300 15.19 -25.19 -0.79
CA CYS A 300 15.95 -23.99 -1.11
C CYS A 300 17.37 -24.33 -1.60
N ILE A 301 18.07 -25.21 -0.88
CA ILE A 301 19.43 -25.68 -1.26
C ILE A 301 19.41 -26.31 -2.66
N SER A 302 18.51 -27.26 -2.93
CA SER A 302 18.43 -27.92 -4.25
C SER A 302 18.12 -26.97 -5.41
N ASN A 303 17.51 -25.82 -5.14
CA ASN A 303 17.15 -24.84 -6.17
C ASN A 303 18.06 -23.59 -6.13
N HIS A 304 19.15 -23.60 -5.36
CA HIS A 304 20.07 -22.47 -5.18
C HIS A 304 19.37 -21.19 -4.69
N TRP A 305 18.33 -21.35 -3.87
CA TRP A 305 17.63 -20.25 -3.21
C TRP A 305 18.27 -19.98 -1.86
N VAL A 306 18.63 -18.72 -1.59
CA VAL A 306 19.16 -18.30 -0.28
C VAL A 306 17.99 -17.85 0.60
N PRO A 307 17.56 -18.66 1.59
CA PRO A 307 16.51 -18.26 2.50
C PRO A 307 17.05 -17.23 3.51
N GLN A 308 16.26 -16.19 3.80
CA GLN A 308 16.60 -15.26 4.87
C GLN A 308 16.10 -15.83 6.22
N PRO A 309 16.92 -15.84 7.28
CA PRO A 309 16.45 -16.23 8.60
C PRO A 309 15.40 -15.22 9.09
N MET A 310 14.24 -15.71 9.55
CA MET A 310 13.35 -14.86 10.34
C MET A 310 14.06 -14.52 11.65
N SER A 311 14.43 -13.26 11.85
CA SER A 311 14.69 -12.75 13.19
C SER A 311 13.39 -12.90 13.99
N TRP A 312 13.48 -13.61 15.11
CA TRP A 312 12.38 -13.98 16.00
C TRP A 312 11.49 -12.77 16.36
N GLY A 313 10.18 -12.90 16.12
CA GLY A 313 9.20 -11.85 16.45
C GLY A 313 7.76 -12.13 16.02
N ILE A 314 7.51 -13.09 15.12
CA ILE A 314 6.16 -13.40 14.62
C ILE A 314 5.80 -14.86 14.90
N THR A 315 5.90 -15.28 16.16
CA THR A 315 5.44 -16.60 16.61
C THR A 315 4.04 -16.57 17.22
N ARG A 316 3.31 -15.44 17.15
CA ARG A 316 2.02 -15.29 17.86
C ARG A 316 0.77 -15.06 17.02
N TRP A 317 0.82 -15.25 15.71
CA TRP A 317 -0.35 -14.94 14.84
C TRP A 317 -0.91 -16.11 14.01
N LEU A 318 -0.48 -17.36 14.25
CA LEU A 318 -1.00 -18.53 13.53
C LEU A 318 -1.36 -19.73 14.42
N CYS A 319 -1.60 -19.51 15.71
CA CYS A 319 -2.35 -20.44 16.54
C CYS A 319 -3.58 -19.73 17.08
N GLY A 320 -4.73 -19.98 16.46
CA GLY A 320 -6.03 -19.70 17.08
C GLY A 320 -6.24 -20.66 18.24
N ASN A 321 -6.08 -20.12 19.45
CA ASN A 321 -6.93 -20.24 20.64
C ASN A 321 -6.24 -19.51 21.78
#